data_AF-A0A2V5MH80-F1
#
_entry.id   AF-A0A2V5MH80-F1
#
_cell.length_a   1.000
_cell.length_b   1.000
_cell.length_c   1.000
_cell.angle_alpha   90.00
_cell.angle_beta   90.00
_cell.angle_gamma   90.00
#
_symmetry.space_group_name_H-M   'P 1'
#
loop_
_entity.id
_entity.type
_entity.pdbx_description
1 polymer ?
#
loop_
_entity_poly.entity_id
_entity_poly.type
_entity_poly.pdbx_seq_one_letter_code
_entity_poly.pdbx_strand_id
1 'polypeptide(L)'
;QVIEEARKLSDALAPATRAYHQIWLEGTAIDFPEQENKTFVDPLYGKHYLPRKFKTGFAIPPLNDVDIFTNDLGFIVIAENGKVIG
;
A
#
# COMPACT_ATOMS: atom_id res chain seq x y z
N GLN A 1 0.21 -8.15 -15.61
CA GLN A 1 1.38 -7.26 -15.51
C GLN A 1 1.06 -6.05 -14.64
N VAL A 2 0.24 -5.09 -15.08
CA VAL A 2 -0.06 -3.88 -14.27
C VAL A 2 -0.66 -4.19 -12.88
N ILE A 3 -1.59 -5.15 -12.78
CA ILE A 3 -2.15 -5.58 -11.48
C ILE A 3 -1.06 -6.13 -10.55
N GLU A 4 -0.07 -6.83 -11.11
CA GLU A 4 1.04 -7.39 -10.33
C GLU A 4 1.95 -6.28 -9.82
N GLU A 5 2.26 -5.28 -10.65
CA GLU A 5 3.03 -4.09 -10.24
C GLU A 5 2.28 -3.28 -9.18
N ALA A 6 0.96 -3.13 -9.33
CA ALA A 6 0.13 -2.49 -8.31
C ALA A 6 0.16 -3.24 -6.98
N ARG A 7 0.16 -4.59 -7.01
CA ARG A 7 0.34 -5.41 -5.80
C ARG A 7 1.72 -5.27 -5.20
N LYS A 8 2.79 -5.32 -6.01
CA LYS A 8 4.17 -5.09 -5.54
C LYS A 8 4.31 -3.73 -4.86
N LEU A 9 3.72 -2.69 -5.45
CA LEU A 9 3.70 -1.35 -4.83
C LEU A 9 2.91 -1.36 -3.52
N SER A 10 1.73 -1.99 -3.51
CA SER A 10 0.92 -2.12 -2.30
C SER A 10 1.67 -2.84 -1.18
N ASP A 11 2.39 -3.92 -1.50
CA ASP A 11 3.18 -4.70 -0.54
C ASP A 11 4.39 -3.90 -0.05
N ALA A 12 5.05 -3.15 -0.93
CA ALA A 12 6.18 -2.28 -0.57
C ALA A 12 5.76 -1.09 0.31
N LEU A 13 4.53 -0.60 0.14
CA LEU A 13 3.93 0.46 0.96
C LEU A 13 3.15 -0.12 2.16
N ALA A 14 3.10 -1.44 2.33
CA ALA A 14 2.44 -2.02 3.49
C ALA A 14 3.28 -1.73 4.74
N PRO A 15 2.65 -1.28 5.84
CA PRO A 15 3.39 -1.10 7.08
C PRO A 15 3.87 -2.47 7.58
N ALA A 16 5.13 -2.53 8.02
CA ALA A 16 5.76 -3.74 8.52
C ALA A 16 5.38 -4.06 9.98
N THR A 17 4.62 -3.17 10.63
CA THR A 17 4.15 -3.39 12.01
C THR A 17 3.23 -4.61 12.10
N ARG A 18 3.39 -5.39 13.16
CA ARG A 18 2.49 -6.53 13.47
C ARG A 18 1.24 -6.09 14.23
N ALA A 19 1.11 -4.79 14.53
CA ALA A 19 -0.01 -4.23 15.29
C ALA A 19 -1.37 -4.34 14.58
N TYR A 20 -1.40 -4.53 13.26
CA TYR A 20 -2.65 -4.70 12.50
C TYR A 20 -3.37 -6.02 12.82
N HIS A 21 -2.70 -6.99 13.46
CA HIS A 21 -3.30 -8.27 13.87
C HIS A 21 -4.13 -8.18 15.16
N GLN A 22 -4.93 -7.13 15.37
CA GLN A 22 -6.03 -7.24 16.32
C GLN A 22 -7.12 -8.13 15.70
N ILE A 23 -7.04 -9.43 15.99
CA ILE A 23 -8.05 -10.39 15.57
C ILE A 23 -9.17 -10.34 16.59
N TRP A 24 -10.36 -10.00 16.10
CA TRP A 24 -11.60 -10.12 16.86
C TRP A 24 -12.22 -11.48 16.55
N LEU A 25 -12.21 -12.38 17.53
CA LEU A 25 -12.86 -13.69 17.45
C LEU A 25 -14.04 -13.69 18.42
N GLU A 26 -15.24 -13.89 17.89
CA GLU A 26 -16.49 -13.94 18.68
C GLU A 26 -16.69 -12.73 19.61
N GLY A 27 -16.30 -11.53 19.15
CA GLY A 27 -16.45 -10.30 19.92
C GLY A 27 -15.36 -10.04 20.98
N THR A 28 -14.35 -10.91 21.08
CA THR A 28 -13.22 -10.73 21.98
C THR A 28 -11.95 -10.40 21.19
N ALA A 29 -11.25 -9.34 21.58
CA ALA A 29 -9.94 -9.00 21.03
C ALA A 29 -8.89 -9.96 21.58
N ILE A 30 -8.14 -10.64 20.70
CA ILE A 30 -7.00 -11.45 21.12
C ILE A 30 -5.78 -10.55 21.17
N ASP A 31 -5.23 -10.35 22.38
CA ASP A 31 -3.98 -9.63 22.59
C ASP A 31 -2.79 -10.54 22.26
N PHE A 32 -2.01 -10.12 21.26
CA PHE A 32 -0.68 -10.69 21.01
C PHE A 32 0.34 -10.01 21.94
N PRO A 33 1.40 -10.72 22.39
CA PRO A 33 2.37 -10.18 23.35
C PRO A 33 2.96 -8.85 22.86
N GLU A 34 2.59 -7.77 23.57
CA GLU A 34 2.62 -6.39 23.09
C GLU A 34 4.00 -5.71 23.07
N GLN A 35 5.03 -6.30 23.69
CA GLN A 35 6.28 -5.58 23.98
C GLN A 35 7.06 -5.19 22.71
N GLU A 36 7.17 -6.07 21.72
CA GLU A 36 7.86 -5.74 20.46
C GLU A 36 7.11 -4.68 19.64
N ASN A 37 5.77 -4.71 19.65
CA ASN A 37 4.94 -3.78 18.89
C ASN A 37 4.97 -2.35 19.44
N LYS A 38 5.09 -2.17 20.76
CA LYS A 38 5.11 -0.84 21.41
C LYS A 38 6.38 -0.06 21.10
N THR A 39 7.49 -0.75 20.85
CA THR A 39 8.79 -0.14 20.50
C THR A 39 9.12 -0.23 19.01
N PHE A 40 8.30 -0.93 18.22
CA PHE A 40 8.51 -1.07 16.80
C PHE A 40 8.45 0.28 16.09
N VAL A 41 9.48 0.57 15.29
CA VAL A 41 9.54 1.74 14.42
C VAL A 41 9.57 1.21 13.00
N ASP A 42 8.56 1.56 12.21
CA ASP A 42 8.47 1.12 10.82
C ASP A 42 9.62 1.73 10.00
N PRO A 43 10.37 0.95 9.20
CA PRO A 43 11.49 1.48 8.42
C PRO A 43 11.08 2.53 7.37
N LEU A 44 9.88 2.41 6.80
CA LEU A 44 9.35 3.32 5.79
C LEU A 44 8.60 4.49 6.45
N TYR A 45 7.76 4.18 7.42
CA TYR A 45 6.81 5.12 8.02
C TYR A 45 7.32 5.79 9.30
N GLY A 46 8.41 5.29 9.88
CA GLY A 46 8.93 5.75 11.16
C GLY A 46 7.91 5.58 12.29
N LYS A 47 8.04 6.42 13.31
CA LYS A 47 7.18 6.38 14.51
C LYS A 47 5.78 6.96 14.25
N HIS A 48 5.67 7.92 13.32
CA HIS A 48 4.48 8.76 13.18
C HIS A 48 3.69 8.51 11.89
N TYR A 49 4.16 7.60 11.02
CA TYR A 49 3.58 7.39 9.71
C TYR A 49 3.54 8.67 8.88
N LEU A 50 2.79 8.64 7.79
CA LEU A 50 2.56 9.82 6.96
C LEU A 50 1.61 10.80 7.68
N PRO A 51 1.81 12.12 7.47
CA PRO A 51 0.95 13.14 8.07
C PRO A 51 -0.51 13.05 7.59
N ARG A 52 -0.75 12.40 6.45
CA ARG A 52 -2.08 12.17 5.88
C ARG A 52 -2.10 10.92 5.02
N LYS A 53 -3.31 10.53 4.57
CA LYS A 53 -3.49 9.47 3.58
C LYS A 53 -2.69 9.80 2.32
N PHE A 54 -2.08 8.78 1.73
CA PHE A 54 -1.33 8.86 0.49
C PHE A 54 -1.94 7.85 -0.48
N LYS A 55 -2.36 8.32 -1.64
CA LYS A 55 -3.04 7.54 -2.67
C LYS A 55 -2.13 7.38 -3.87
N THR A 56 -2.05 6.15 -4.37
CA THR A 56 -1.34 5.84 -5.60
C THR A 56 -2.28 5.17 -6.60
N GLY A 57 -2.04 5.40 -7.89
CA GLY A 57 -2.83 4.82 -8.97
C GLY A 57 -1.99 4.50 -10.19
N PHE A 58 -2.46 3.54 -11.00
CA PHE A 58 -1.87 3.18 -12.28
C PHE A 58 -2.91 3.43 -13.38
N ALA A 59 -2.56 4.21 -14.40
CA ALA A 59 -3.40 4.40 -15.57
C ALA A 59 -2.76 3.74 -16.80
N ILE A 60 -3.60 3.10 -17.63
CA ILE A 60 -3.17 2.45 -18.87
C ILE A 60 -3.74 3.26 -20.03
N PRO A 61 -2.92 4.06 -20.74
CA PRO A 61 -3.40 4.87 -21.84
C PRO A 61 -4.14 4.03 -22.91
N PRO A 62 -5.21 4.59 -23.52
CA PRO A 62 -5.72 5.95 -23.33
C PRO A 62 -6.71 6.09 -22.16
N LEU A 63 -6.93 5.04 -21.35
CA LEU A 63 -7.94 5.02 -20.31
C LEU A 63 -7.45 5.71 -19.03
N ASN A 64 -8.33 6.53 -18.43
CA ASN A 64 -8.13 7.19 -17.14
C ASN A 64 -9.34 6.94 -16.21
N ASP A 65 -9.77 5.70 -16.13
CA ASP A 65 -10.87 5.23 -15.27
C ASP A 65 -10.53 5.30 -13.76
N VAL A 66 -9.25 5.25 -13.40
CA VAL A 66 -8.73 5.42 -12.03
C VAL A 66 -8.64 6.89 -11.57
N ASP A 67 -8.95 7.84 -12.46
CA ASP A 67 -8.83 9.28 -12.24
C ASP A 67 -7.46 9.70 -11.68
N ILE A 68 -6.41 9.47 -12.48
CA ILE A 68 -5.00 9.48 -12.07
C ILE A 68 -4.57 10.80 -11.42
N PHE A 69 -5.14 11.92 -11.85
CA PHE A 69 -4.81 13.25 -11.34
C PHE A 69 -5.34 13.53 -9.93
N THR A 70 -6.21 12.65 -9.40
CA THR A 70 -6.72 12.73 -8.01
C THR A 70 -5.84 12.01 -6.99
N ASN A 71 -4.82 11.29 -7.44
CA ASN A 71 -3.89 10.55 -6.62
C ASN A 71 -2.68 11.42 -6.24
N ASP A 72 -2.08 11.17 -5.08
CA ASP A 72 -0.88 11.86 -4.64
C ASP A 72 0.34 11.48 -5.51
N LEU A 73 0.36 10.23 -6.01
CA LEU A 73 1.33 9.75 -6.99
C LEU A 73 0.65 8.86 -8.05
N GLY A 74 0.76 9.24 -9.32
CA GLY A 74 0.22 8.50 -10.44
C GLY A 74 1.29 7.87 -11.32
N PHE A 75 1.11 6.61 -11.70
CA PHE A 75 1.95 5.89 -12.64
C PHE A 75 1.22 5.74 -13.98
N ILE A 76 1.84 6.21 -15.06
CA ILE A 76 1.33 6.02 -16.43
C ILE A 76 2.07 4.85 -17.05
N VAL A 77 1.34 3.80 -17.40
CA VAL A 77 1.92 2.58 -17.97
C VAL A 77 2.35 2.83 -19.41
N ILE A 78 3.59 2.52 -19.72
CA ILE A 78 4.13 2.48 -21.08
C ILE A 78 4.10 1.02 -21.55
N ALA A 79 3.22 0.74 -22.51
CA ALA A 79 3.08 -0.59 -23.08
C ALA A 79 3.40 -0.57 -24.58
N GLU A 80 4.19 -1.54 -25.02
CA GLU A 80 4.48 -1.79 -26.44
C GLU A 80 4.12 -3.23 -26.77
N ASN A 81 3.40 -3.44 -27.88
CA ASN A 81 2.97 -4.77 -28.34
C ASN A 81 2.25 -5.61 -27.26
N GLY A 82 1.45 -4.96 -26.41
CA GLY A 82 0.70 -5.62 -25.33
C GLY A 82 1.54 -6.04 -24.12
N LYS A 83 2.80 -5.59 -24.03
CA LYS A 83 3.68 -5.81 -22.88
C LYS A 83 4.01 -4.49 -22.20
N VAL A 84 3.98 -4.50 -20.86
CA VAL A 84 4.47 -3.38 -20.06
C VAL A 84 6.00 -3.31 -20.20
N ILE A 85 6.50 -2.15 -20.60
CA ILE A 85 7.94 -1.86 -20.73
C ILE A 85 8.39 -0.75 -19.78
N GLY A 86 7.46 0.00 -19.21
CA GLY A 86 7.71 1.10 -18.26
C GLY A 86 6.46 1.53 -17.53
#